data_AF-A0A357F2R3-F1
#
_entry.id   AF-A0A357F2R3-F1
#
_cell.length_a   1.000
_cell.length_b   1.000
_cell.length_c   1.000
_cell.angle_alpha   90.00
_cell.angle_beta   90.00
_cell.angle_gamma   90.00
#
_symmetry.space_group_name_H-M   'P 1'
#
loop_
_entity.id
_entity.type
_entity.pdbx_description
1 polymer ?
#
loop_
_entity_poly.entity_id
_entity_poly.type
_entity_poly.pdbx_seq_one_letter_code
_entity_poly.pdbx_strand_id
1 'polypeptide(L)'
;MPETGGVRTSVRFRDGKILAPLAFEGSYNPPLVGCVDFSGWAESSVDIIFDEPGQRLVARARVSNVSLNGTGGVGGSLIAKMVQSSIDKKINPIEIMRLENVSFLLPIQNSGKMKMKATGIRHEITDGRLFVHIAYQFEKG
;
A
#
# COMPACT_ATOMS: atom_id res chain seq x y z
N MET A 1 4.96 16.67 -4.84
CA MET A 1 3.88 15.67 -4.98
C MET A 1 2.74 16.35 -5.71
N PRO A 2 2.09 15.67 -6.67
CA PRO A 2 1.03 16.29 -7.47
C PRO A 2 -0.14 16.75 -6.60
N GLU A 3 -0.78 17.83 -7.01
CA GLU A 3 -1.94 18.46 -6.38
C GLU A 3 -2.97 18.77 -7.46
N THR A 4 -4.19 18.28 -7.28
CA THR A 4 -5.29 18.48 -8.24
C THR A 4 -6.54 18.85 -7.45
N GLY A 5 -7.19 19.96 -7.79
CA GLY A 5 -8.45 20.39 -7.15
C GLY A 5 -8.36 20.63 -5.64
N GLY A 6 -7.19 21.05 -5.12
CA GLY A 6 -6.97 21.29 -3.69
C GLY A 6 -6.69 20.01 -2.86
N VAL A 7 -6.63 18.84 -3.49
CA VAL A 7 -6.26 17.58 -2.84
C VAL A 7 -4.79 17.30 -3.08
N ARG A 8 -4.01 17.34 -2.00
CA ARG A 8 -2.60 16.95 -1.98
C ARG A 8 -2.45 15.49 -1.61
N THR A 9 -1.74 14.73 -2.44
CA THR A 9 -1.32 13.36 -2.11
C THR A 9 -0.56 13.38 -0.77
N SER A 10 -1.14 12.76 0.25
CA SER A 10 -0.58 12.68 1.60
C SER A 10 -0.92 11.33 2.22
N VAL A 11 -0.07 10.83 3.11
CA VAL A 11 -0.35 9.61 3.87
C VAL A 11 -0.88 10.02 5.23
N ARG A 12 -2.06 9.52 5.61
CA ARG A 12 -2.67 9.77 6.91
C ARG A 12 -3.01 8.45 7.57
N PHE A 13 -2.74 8.34 8.86
CA PHE A 13 -3.11 7.19 9.67
C PHE A 13 -4.33 7.58 10.51
N ARG A 14 -5.48 6.96 10.26
CA ARG A 14 -6.74 7.28 10.96
C ARG A 14 -7.61 6.04 11.08
N ASP A 15 -8.26 5.87 12.22
CA ASP A 15 -9.25 4.81 12.46
C ASP A 15 -8.69 3.39 12.15
N GLY A 16 -7.43 3.14 12.51
CA GLY A 16 -6.76 1.87 12.24
C GLY A 16 -6.39 1.62 10.77
N LYS A 17 -6.50 2.64 9.91
CA LYS A 17 -6.23 2.55 8.46
C LYS A 17 -5.22 3.57 8.01
N ILE A 18 -4.58 3.28 6.89
CA ILE A 18 -3.76 4.25 6.15
C ILE A 18 -4.62 4.79 5.02
N LEU A 19 -4.81 6.11 4.96
CA LEU A 19 -5.50 6.81 3.89
C LEU A 19 -4.49 7.54 3.02
N ALA A 20 -4.59 7.35 1.71
CA ALA A 20 -3.69 7.93 0.73
C ALA A 20 -4.49 8.43 -0.49
N PRO A 21 -5.03 9.66 -0.49
CA PRO A 21 -5.62 10.22 -1.69
C PRO A 21 -4.56 10.31 -2.80
N LEU A 22 -4.94 9.93 -4.02
CA LEU A 22 -4.07 9.91 -5.19
C LEU A 22 -4.62 10.88 -6.24
N ALA A 23 -3.93 11.99 -6.47
CA ALA A 23 -4.20 12.85 -7.62
C ALA A 23 -3.71 12.17 -8.92
N PHE A 24 -4.48 12.29 -10.00
CA PHE A 24 -4.14 11.75 -11.30
C PHE A 24 -4.59 12.66 -12.45
N GLU A 25 -3.93 12.50 -13.58
CA GLU A 25 -4.28 13.10 -14.86
C GLU A 25 -3.93 12.12 -15.99
N GLY A 26 -4.58 12.26 -17.12
CA GLY A 26 -4.36 11.41 -18.29
C GLY A 26 -5.25 11.81 -19.45
N SER A 27 -5.14 11.04 -20.52
CA SER A 27 -5.99 11.23 -21.70
C SER A 27 -6.39 9.86 -22.26
N TYR A 28 -7.59 9.77 -22.83
CA TYR A 28 -8.05 8.58 -23.53
C TYR A 28 -8.69 8.97 -24.85
N ASN A 29 -8.61 8.11 -25.86
CA ASN A 29 -9.15 8.38 -27.20
C ASN A 29 -10.40 7.52 -27.46
N PRO A 30 -11.59 7.93 -27.00
CA PRO A 30 -12.82 7.20 -27.28
C PRO A 30 -13.13 7.20 -28.78
N PRO A 31 -13.76 6.12 -29.29
CA PRO A 31 -14.27 6.10 -30.64
C PRO A 31 -15.21 7.30 -30.84
N LEU A 32 -15.06 8.01 -31.96
CA LEU A 32 -15.92 9.11 -32.44
C LEU A 32 -15.76 10.50 -31.79
N VAL A 33 -15.03 10.66 -30.68
CA VAL A 33 -14.93 11.96 -29.96
C VAL A 33 -13.51 12.55 -29.95
N GLY A 34 -12.50 11.80 -30.39
CA GLY A 34 -11.10 12.24 -30.34
C GLY A 34 -10.52 12.17 -28.92
N CYS A 35 -9.25 12.55 -28.76
CA CYS A 35 -8.55 12.43 -27.48
C CYS A 35 -9.18 13.36 -26.42
N VAL A 36 -9.66 12.78 -25.33
CA VAL A 36 -10.25 13.48 -24.20
C VAL A 36 -9.30 13.41 -23.01
N ASP A 37 -8.90 14.57 -22.53
CA ASP A 37 -8.12 14.71 -21.29
C ASP A 37 -9.02 14.57 -20.07
N PHE A 38 -8.50 13.97 -19.01
CA PHE A 38 -9.17 13.85 -17.73
C PHE A 38 -8.18 14.06 -16.58
N SER A 39 -8.68 14.67 -15.51
CA SER A 39 -7.94 14.81 -14.25
C SER A 39 -8.88 14.61 -13.08
N GLY A 40 -8.32 14.24 -11.94
CA GLY A 40 -9.11 13.93 -10.77
C GLY A 40 -8.27 13.49 -9.59
N TRP A 41 -8.97 12.95 -8.60
CA TRP A 41 -8.33 12.34 -7.44
C TRP A 41 -9.13 11.12 -7.00
N ALA A 42 -8.42 10.13 -6.50
CA ALA A 42 -8.95 8.90 -5.98
C ALA A 42 -8.77 8.87 -4.47
N GLU A 43 -9.83 8.56 -3.72
CA GLU A 43 -9.70 8.14 -2.34
C GLU A 43 -9.18 6.71 -2.33
N SER A 44 -8.07 6.50 -1.63
CA SER A 44 -7.57 5.15 -1.43
C SER A 44 -7.21 4.88 0.02
N SER A 45 -7.41 3.64 0.44
CA SER A 45 -6.91 3.10 1.70
C SER A 45 -5.81 2.07 1.43
N VAL A 46 -4.80 2.02 2.30
CA VAL A 46 -3.77 1.00 2.26
C VAL A 46 -3.99 0.05 3.43
N ASP A 47 -4.30 -1.20 3.10
CA ASP A 47 -4.44 -2.28 4.07
C ASP A 47 -3.08 -2.96 4.27
N ILE A 48 -2.68 -3.15 5.53
CA ILE A 48 -1.50 -3.93 5.90
C ILE A 48 -1.95 -5.38 6.15
N ILE A 49 -1.26 -6.34 5.54
CA ILE A 49 -1.63 -7.75 5.57
C ILE A 49 -0.37 -8.57 5.84
N PHE A 50 -0.45 -9.49 6.80
CA PHE A 50 0.56 -10.54 6.94
C PHE A 50 0.22 -11.70 5.99
N ASP A 51 1.04 -11.88 4.97
CA ASP A 51 1.01 -13.01 4.04
C ASP A 51 1.78 -14.16 4.69
N GLU A 52 1.04 -15.01 5.41
CA GLU A 52 1.60 -16.14 6.15
C GLU A 52 2.30 -17.16 5.24
N PRO A 53 1.72 -17.60 4.09
CA PRO A 53 2.45 -18.44 3.14
C PRO A 53 3.76 -17.81 2.65
N GLY A 54 3.76 -16.51 2.39
CA GLY A 54 4.95 -15.76 1.97
C GLY A 54 5.87 -15.31 3.11
N GLN A 55 5.49 -15.56 4.37
CA GLN A 55 6.20 -15.09 5.58
C GLN A 55 6.60 -13.61 5.49
N ARG A 56 5.68 -12.75 5.05
CA ARG A 56 5.95 -11.34 4.73
C ARG A 56 4.81 -10.40 5.07
N LEU A 57 5.16 -9.16 5.41
CA LEU A 57 4.22 -8.07 5.59
C LEU A 57 4.08 -7.30 4.27
N VAL A 58 2.86 -7.23 3.76
CA VAL A 58 2.53 -6.53 2.51
C VAL A 58 1.49 -5.44 2.75
N ALA A 59 1.52 -4.43 1.91
CA ALA A 59 0.49 -3.41 1.80
C ALA A 59 -0.31 -3.62 0.50
N ARG A 60 -1.62 -3.38 0.55
CA ARG A 60 -2.46 -3.29 -0.65
C ARG A 60 -3.26 -2.00 -0.64
N ALA A 61 -3.07 -1.20 -1.67
CA ALA A 61 -3.86 0.01 -1.91
C ALA A 61 -5.20 -0.35 -2.57
N ARG A 62 -6.30 0.17 -2.04
CA ARG A 62 -7.66 0.01 -2.57
C ARG A 62 -8.28 1.37 -2.78
N VAL A 63 -8.84 1.60 -3.96
CA VAL A 63 -9.59 2.81 -4.31
C VAL A 63 -11.03 2.63 -3.85
N SER A 64 -11.51 3.54 -3.01
CA SER A 64 -12.89 3.57 -2.53
C SER A 64 -13.77 4.49 -3.35
N ASN A 65 -13.22 5.60 -3.84
CA ASN A 65 -13.95 6.61 -4.60
C ASN A 65 -13.03 7.32 -5.60
N VAL A 66 -13.61 7.85 -6.67
CA VAL A 66 -12.90 8.67 -7.66
C VAL A 66 -13.73 9.88 -8.00
N SER A 67 -13.13 11.06 -7.84
CA SER A 67 -13.69 12.33 -8.29
C SER A 67 -13.00 12.76 -9.59
N LEU A 68 -13.79 13.16 -10.57
CA LEU A 68 -13.32 13.63 -11.88
C LEU A 68 -13.65 15.10 -12.05
N ASN A 69 -12.70 15.88 -12.53
CA ASN A 69 -12.92 17.26 -12.92
C ASN A 69 -13.41 17.30 -14.38
N GLY A 70 -14.50 18.01 -14.66
CA GLY A 70 -14.92 18.38 -16.03
C GLY A 70 -15.91 17.46 -16.76
N THR A 71 -16.40 16.35 -16.17
CA THR A 71 -17.25 15.36 -16.89
C THR A 71 -18.70 15.22 -16.41
N GLY A 72 -19.22 16.14 -15.58
CA GLY A 72 -20.63 16.09 -15.13
C GLY A 72 -21.03 14.80 -14.38
N GLY A 73 -20.06 14.05 -13.85
CA GLY A 73 -20.28 12.82 -13.08
C GLY A 73 -20.53 11.54 -13.91
N VAL A 74 -20.63 11.63 -15.24
CA VAL A 74 -20.87 10.47 -16.10
C VAL A 74 -19.53 9.81 -16.45
N GLY A 75 -19.21 8.68 -15.79
CA GLY A 75 -17.99 7.89 -16.07
C GLY A 75 -17.13 7.51 -14.85
N GLY A 76 -17.49 7.97 -13.64
CA GLY A 76 -16.71 7.74 -12.42
C GLY A 76 -16.42 6.27 -12.10
N SER A 77 -17.37 5.36 -12.34
CA SER A 77 -17.21 3.93 -12.05
C SER A 77 -16.27 3.19 -13.00
N LEU A 78 -16.22 3.58 -14.28
CA LEU A 78 -15.31 2.99 -15.26
C LEU A 78 -13.87 3.46 -15.02
N ILE A 79 -13.68 4.75 -14.75
CA ILE A 79 -12.36 5.30 -14.47
C ILE A 79 -11.85 4.79 -13.11
N ALA A 80 -12.70 4.65 -12.09
CA ALA A 80 -12.32 4.00 -10.84
C ALA A 80 -11.78 2.58 -11.04
N LYS A 81 -12.40 1.79 -11.92
CA LYS A 81 -11.88 0.46 -12.28
C LYS A 81 -10.55 0.52 -13.03
N MET A 82 -10.35 1.50 -13.93
CA MET A 82 -9.08 1.68 -14.64
C MET A 82 -7.94 2.08 -13.69
N VAL A 83 -8.22 3.01 -12.77
CA VAL A 83 -7.27 3.43 -11.73
C VAL A 83 -6.94 2.26 -10.80
N GLN A 84 -7.96 1.55 -10.29
CA GLN A 84 -7.75 0.37 -9.46
C GLN A 84 -6.95 -0.71 -10.20
N SER A 85 -7.28 -1.03 -11.45
CA SER A 85 -6.54 -1.99 -12.28
C SER A 85 -5.08 -1.59 -12.49
N SER A 86 -4.83 -0.30 -12.68
CA SER A 86 -3.46 0.23 -12.81
C SER A 86 -2.68 0.10 -11.50
N ILE A 87 -3.30 0.40 -10.36
CA ILE A 87 -2.73 0.21 -9.03
C ILE A 87 -2.46 -1.28 -8.77
N ASP A 88 -3.40 -2.15 -9.11
CA ASP A 88 -3.26 -3.60 -8.92
C ASP A 88 -2.12 -4.19 -9.76
N LYS A 89 -1.92 -3.67 -10.97
CA LYS A 89 -0.86 -4.15 -11.86
C LYS A 89 0.53 -3.59 -11.51
N LYS A 90 0.61 -2.33 -11.07
CA LYS A 90 1.89 -1.61 -10.94
C LYS A 90 2.38 -1.44 -9.51
N ILE A 91 1.48 -1.44 -8.54
CA ILE A 91 1.77 -1.06 -7.16
C ILE A 91 1.47 -2.22 -6.22
N ASN A 92 0.33 -2.90 -6.37
CA ASN A 92 -0.02 -4.00 -5.47
C ASN A 92 0.60 -5.34 -5.89
N PRO A 93 0.94 -6.21 -4.92
CA PRO A 93 1.14 -5.87 -3.51
C PRO A 93 2.44 -5.08 -3.32
N ILE A 94 2.44 -4.12 -2.40
CA ILE A 94 3.64 -3.43 -1.96
C ILE A 94 4.28 -4.28 -0.87
N GLU A 95 5.50 -4.77 -1.06
CA GLU A 95 6.19 -5.49 0.00
C GLU A 95 6.84 -4.52 0.99
N ILE A 96 6.52 -4.68 2.28
CA ILE A 96 7.08 -3.85 3.35
C ILE A 96 8.29 -4.56 3.98
N MET A 97 8.14 -5.85 4.28
CA MET A 97 9.15 -6.61 5.00
C MET A 97 8.97 -8.12 4.79
N ARG A 98 10.07 -8.88 4.70
CA ARG A 98 10.08 -10.34 4.80
C ARG A 98 10.69 -10.77 6.14
N LEU A 99 10.19 -11.85 6.73
CA LEU A 99 10.70 -12.39 8.00
C LEU A 99 12.18 -12.82 7.92
N GLU A 100 12.61 -13.30 6.75
CA GLU A 100 14.01 -13.66 6.50
C GLU A 100 14.96 -12.45 6.62
N ASN A 101 14.53 -11.25 6.19
CA ASN A 101 15.35 -10.04 6.20
C ASN A 101 15.57 -9.49 7.61
N VAL A 102 14.74 -9.92 8.57
CA VAL A 102 14.83 -9.56 9.98
C VAL A 102 15.28 -10.73 10.86
N SER A 103 15.68 -11.85 10.25
CA SER A 103 16.30 -12.95 10.97
C SER A 103 17.81 -12.77 10.98
N PHE A 104 18.45 -12.96 12.13
CA PHE A 104 19.88 -12.65 12.31
C PHE A 104 20.62 -13.79 12.98
N LEU A 105 21.92 -13.93 12.65
CA LEU A 105 22.86 -14.74 13.42
C LEU A 105 23.52 -13.84 14.46
N LEU A 106 23.28 -14.14 15.74
CA LEU A 106 23.96 -13.50 16.85
C LEU A 106 25.19 -14.32 17.27
N PRO A 107 26.39 -13.71 17.28
CA PRO A 107 27.52 -14.32 17.96
C PRO A 107 27.33 -14.18 19.47
N ILE A 108 27.23 -15.31 20.19
CA ILE A 108 27.30 -15.28 21.65
C ILE A 108 28.72 -15.65 22.06
N GLN A 109 29.32 -14.81 22.91
CA GLN A 109 30.62 -15.12 23.49
C GLN A 109 30.53 -16.41 24.30
N ASN A 110 31.46 -17.34 24.05
CA ASN A 110 31.64 -18.60 24.79
C ASN A 110 30.51 -19.65 24.69
N SER A 111 29.51 -19.50 23.81
CA SER A 111 28.43 -20.51 23.67
C SER A 111 28.02 -20.87 22.24
N GLY A 112 28.75 -20.37 21.23
CA GLY A 112 28.50 -20.66 19.81
C GLY A 112 27.63 -19.61 19.10
N LYS A 113 27.14 -19.93 17.91
CA LYS A 113 26.22 -19.07 17.15
C LYS A 113 24.79 -19.35 17.57
N MET A 114 24.01 -18.29 17.77
CA MET A 114 22.57 -18.40 18.02
C MET A 114 21.84 -17.69 16.89
N LYS A 115 20.88 -18.39 16.30
CA LYS A 115 20.03 -17.85 15.25
C LYS A 115 18.77 -17.28 15.88
N MET A 116 18.53 -16.00 15.65
CA MET A 116 17.24 -15.37 15.88
C MET A 116 16.41 -15.52 14.62
N LYS A 117 15.53 -16.51 14.61
CA LYS A 117 14.63 -16.77 13.49
C LYS A 117 13.32 -16.06 13.75
N ALA A 118 12.95 -15.14 12.87
CA ALA A 118 11.66 -14.50 12.94
C ALA A 118 10.57 -15.49 12.48
N THR A 119 9.50 -15.63 13.25
CA THR A 119 8.46 -16.67 13.07
C THR A 119 7.06 -16.11 12.85
N GLY A 120 6.86 -14.81 13.04
CA GLY A 120 5.57 -14.18 12.83
C GLY A 120 5.64 -12.67 12.85
N ILE A 121 4.65 -12.03 12.21
CA ILE A 121 4.47 -10.58 12.21
C ILE A 121 3.05 -10.26 12.65
N ARG A 122 2.91 -9.37 13.63
CA ARG A 122 1.65 -8.68 13.95
C ARG A 122 1.83 -7.20 13.67
N HIS A 123 0.80 -6.54 13.16
CA HIS A 123 0.82 -5.10 12.93
C HIS A 123 -0.35 -4.43 13.63
N GLU A 124 -0.18 -3.14 13.91
CA GLU A 124 -1.21 -2.32 14.55
C GLU A 124 -1.06 -0.88 14.07
N ILE A 125 -2.17 -0.24 13.72
CA ILE A 125 -2.19 1.18 13.35
C ILE A 125 -2.90 1.93 14.46
N THR A 126 -2.12 2.68 15.25
CA THR A 126 -2.63 3.50 16.36
C THR A 126 -1.81 4.78 16.49
N ASP A 127 -2.39 5.83 17.05
CA ASP A 127 -1.73 7.12 17.33
C ASP A 127 -0.99 7.72 16.13
N GLY A 128 -1.57 7.56 14.93
CA GLY A 128 -1.00 8.10 13.71
C GLY A 128 0.22 7.33 13.18
N ARG A 129 0.49 6.11 13.68
CA ARG A 129 1.70 5.32 13.36
C ARG A 129 1.35 3.88 13.02
N LEU A 130 2.26 3.23 12.30
CA LEU A 130 2.26 1.78 12.09
C LEU A 130 3.25 1.13 13.06
N PHE A 131 2.75 0.29 13.95
CA PHE A 131 3.56 -0.58 14.80
C PHE A 131 3.65 -1.95 14.17
N VAL A 132 4.87 -2.50 14.12
CA VAL A 132 5.15 -3.84 13.62
C VAL A 132 5.82 -4.63 14.74
N HIS A 133 5.19 -5.70 15.16
CA HIS A 133 5.69 -6.62 16.18
C HIS A 133 6.16 -7.90 15.49
N ILE A 134 7.43 -8.25 15.70
CA ILE A 134 8.02 -9.45 15.12
C ILE A 134 8.22 -10.47 16.23
N ALA A 135 7.67 -11.67 16.05
CA ALA A 135 7.90 -12.81 16.93
C ALA A 135 9.20 -13.51 16.51
N TYR A 136 10.02 -13.89 17.48
CA TYR A 136 11.28 -14.58 17.26
C TYR A 136 11.35 -15.89 18.03
N GLN A 137 11.98 -16.88 17.41
CA GLN A 137 12.45 -18.09 18.05
C GLN A 137 13.98 -18.11 18.02
N PHE A 138 14.57 -18.48 19.14
CA PHE A 138 16.01 -18.68 19.25
C PHE A 138 16.34 -20.14 18.95
N GLU A 139 17.19 -20.36 17.94
CA GLU A 139 17.65 -21.67 17.52
C GLU A 139 19.18 -21.72 17.65
N LYS A 140 19.74 -22.91 17.92
CA LYS A 140 21.20 -23.09 17.86
C LYS A 140 21.64 -22.97 16.40
N GLY A 141 22.64 -22.11 16.13
CA GLY A 141 23.12 -21.79 14.78
C GLY A 141 24.31 -22.62 14.32
#